data_AF-A0A2H0UMM5-F1
#
_entry.id   AF-A0A2H0UMM5-F1
#
_cell.length_a   1.000
_cell.length_b   1.000
_cell.length_c   1.000
_cell.angle_alpha   90.00
_cell.angle_beta   90.00
_cell.angle_gamma   90.00
#
_symmetry.space_group_name_H-M   'P 1'
#
loop_
_entity.id
_entity.type
_entity.pdbx_description
1 polymer ?
#
loop_
_entity_poly.entity_id
_entity_poly.type
_entity_poly.pdbx_seq_one_letter_code
_entity_poly.pdbx_strand_id
1 'polypeptide(L)'
;MSKKTVDNVASTVIIVREENPFQLFAELKDSSHPRPLVRGALCTPGGNWVHDARFDSGPRDTHIREIWEEFTFNRLPRDQQELAALGLSEDACGFQAATQLAAEPTPKDRATLAQIRNFVAFQATPWMARINTITEEAWASADPDNKKPTMSFWVNYFVVKLPEELWLGLMALQEHFGNLSAECISYVTNAEKMAKTSLRGAFCHDFALEAFWKENGFCKNLTHIPGTSSVVAGIVPETYANLLEKVNVRNHP
;
A
#
# COMPACT_ATOMS: atom_id res chain seq x y z
N MET A 1 20.54 -19.53 -16.97
CA MET A 1 20.18 -18.10 -17.14
C MET A 1 20.68 -17.34 -15.93
N SER A 2 21.22 -16.14 -16.08
CA SER A 2 21.65 -15.30 -14.95
C SER A 2 20.44 -14.80 -14.15
N LYS A 3 20.51 -14.82 -12.81
CA LYS A 3 19.46 -14.25 -11.95
C LYS A 3 19.30 -12.75 -12.24
N LYS A 4 18.05 -12.27 -12.30
CA LYS A 4 17.77 -10.83 -12.40
C LYS A 4 18.17 -10.15 -11.09
N THR A 5 18.67 -8.92 -11.16
CA THR A 5 18.97 -8.11 -9.97
C THR A 5 17.84 -7.12 -9.71
N VAL A 6 17.39 -7.03 -8.46
CA VAL A 6 16.43 -6.04 -7.97
C VAL A 6 17.09 -5.16 -6.90
N ASP A 7 16.62 -3.93 -6.76
CA ASP A 7 17.13 -2.95 -5.81
C ASP A 7 16.58 -3.15 -4.39
N ASN A 8 15.36 -3.68 -4.27
CA ASN A 8 14.75 -3.99 -2.97
C ASN A 8 13.73 -5.12 -3.06
N VAL A 9 13.37 -5.65 -1.90
CA VAL A 9 12.25 -6.57 -1.70
C VAL A 9 11.24 -5.93 -0.76
N ALA A 10 9.95 -6.03 -1.07
CA ALA A 10 8.86 -5.54 -0.22
C ALA A 10 7.76 -6.58 -0.07
N SER A 11 7.01 -6.47 1.01
CA SER A 11 5.77 -7.23 1.25
C SER A 11 4.66 -6.24 1.53
N THR A 12 3.56 -6.36 0.79
CA THR A 12 2.41 -5.47 0.89
C THR A 12 1.10 -6.24 0.83
N VAL A 13 0.01 -5.63 1.28
CA VAL A 13 -1.31 -6.25 1.32
C VAL A 13 -2.37 -5.42 0.60
N ILE A 14 -3.20 -6.09 -0.19
CA ILE A 14 -4.42 -5.54 -0.75
C ILE A 14 -5.56 -5.86 0.22
N ILE A 15 -6.10 -4.84 0.87
CA ILE A 15 -7.15 -4.97 1.90
C ILE A 15 -8.47 -4.53 1.29
N VAL A 16 -9.36 -5.49 1.03
CA VAL A 16 -10.66 -5.18 0.43
C VAL A 16 -11.80 -5.56 1.34
N ARG A 17 -12.96 -4.95 1.12
CA ARG A 17 -14.21 -5.39 1.74
C ARG A 17 -14.61 -6.73 1.16
N GLU A 18 -14.98 -7.69 2.00
CA GLU A 18 -15.38 -9.02 1.55
C GLU A 18 -16.63 -8.99 0.65
N GLU A 19 -17.65 -8.24 1.05
CA GLU A 19 -18.90 -8.11 0.30
C GLU A 19 -18.74 -7.33 -1.02
N ASN A 20 -17.70 -6.51 -1.13
CA ASN A 20 -17.42 -5.73 -2.33
C ASN A 20 -15.90 -5.60 -2.54
N PRO A 21 -15.27 -6.54 -3.28
CA PRO A 21 -13.82 -6.55 -3.48
C PRO A 21 -13.31 -5.36 -4.33
N PHE A 22 -14.21 -4.52 -4.84
CA PHE A 22 -13.83 -3.28 -5.52
C PHE A 22 -13.61 -2.12 -4.54
N GLN A 23 -13.96 -2.26 -3.27
CA GLN A 23 -13.60 -1.30 -2.21
C GLN A 23 -12.27 -1.71 -1.58
N LEU A 24 -11.37 -0.74 -1.42
CA LEU A 24 -9.99 -0.93 -1.00
C LEU A 24 -9.69 0.01 0.16
N PHE A 25 -9.10 -0.52 1.24
CA PHE A 25 -8.36 0.27 2.21
C PHE A 25 -6.89 0.30 1.79
N ALA A 26 -6.34 1.49 1.68
CA ALA A 26 -4.98 1.75 1.26
C ALA A 26 -4.39 2.93 2.04
N GLU A 27 -3.16 3.27 1.71
CA GLU A 27 -2.49 4.47 2.18
C GLU A 27 -2.30 5.45 1.02
N LEU A 28 -2.25 6.74 1.32
CA LEU A 28 -1.84 7.77 0.37
C LEU A 28 -0.54 8.40 0.85
N LYS A 29 0.47 8.45 -0.02
CA LYS A 29 1.72 9.15 0.29
C LYS A 29 1.47 10.65 0.29
N ASP A 30 1.81 11.31 1.38
CA ASP A 30 1.58 12.75 1.54
C ASP A 30 2.58 13.61 0.73
N SER A 31 2.40 14.93 0.77
CA SER A 31 3.23 15.89 0.06
C SER A 31 4.66 16.00 0.62
N SER A 32 4.87 15.53 1.85
CA SER A 32 6.18 15.53 2.51
C SER A 32 7.04 14.33 2.13
N HIS A 33 6.46 13.31 1.47
CA HIS A 33 7.19 12.11 1.09
C HIS A 33 8.47 12.46 0.29
N PRO A 34 9.62 11.84 0.57
CA PRO A 34 10.92 12.24 0.01
C PRO A 34 11.06 11.95 -1.49
N ARG A 35 10.14 11.19 -2.08
CA ARG A 35 10.10 10.90 -3.51
C ARG A 35 8.94 11.64 -4.17
N PRO A 36 9.18 12.76 -4.90
CA PRO A 36 8.11 13.54 -5.53
C PRO A 36 7.19 12.73 -6.44
N LEU A 37 7.74 11.75 -7.18
CA LEU A 37 7.00 10.89 -8.10
C LEU A 37 5.79 10.18 -7.49
N VAL A 38 5.83 9.87 -6.19
CA VAL A 38 4.77 9.10 -5.52
C VAL A 38 3.91 9.93 -4.58
N ARG A 39 4.14 11.25 -4.48
CA ARG A 39 3.28 12.13 -3.66
C ARG A 39 1.86 12.14 -4.21
N GLY A 40 0.87 12.03 -3.33
CA GLY A 40 -0.54 11.92 -3.70
C GLY A 40 -0.90 10.61 -4.42
N ALA A 41 -0.02 9.59 -4.40
CA ALA A 41 -0.29 8.28 -4.98
C ALA A 41 -0.64 7.24 -3.90
N LEU A 42 -1.50 6.28 -4.26
CA LEU A 42 -1.95 5.21 -3.38
C LEU A 42 -0.90 4.12 -3.23
N CYS A 43 -0.61 3.76 -2.00
CA CYS A 43 0.24 2.65 -1.63
C CYS A 43 -0.62 1.59 -0.94
N THR A 44 -0.40 0.33 -1.30
CA THR A 44 -0.89 -0.77 -0.46
C THR A 44 -0.08 -0.79 0.84
N PRO A 45 -0.71 -0.99 2.02
CA PRO A 45 0.01 -1.13 3.29
C PRO A 45 1.08 -2.22 3.20
N GLY A 46 2.23 -1.97 3.83
CA GLY A 46 3.37 -2.85 3.94
C GLY A 46 4.69 -2.12 3.69
N GLY A 47 5.79 -2.85 3.80
CA GLY A 47 7.11 -2.24 3.72
C GLY A 47 8.19 -3.17 3.22
N ASN A 48 9.43 -2.72 3.43
CA ASN A 48 10.60 -3.27 2.78
C ASN A 48 11.34 -4.25 3.67
N TRP A 49 11.97 -5.24 3.06
CA TRP A 49 12.94 -6.11 3.72
C TRP A 49 14.31 -5.41 3.77
N VAL A 50 14.47 -4.48 4.70
CA VAL A 50 15.70 -3.71 4.95
C VAL A 50 15.92 -3.49 6.44
N HIS A 51 17.14 -3.15 6.85
CA HIS A 51 17.50 -2.78 8.22
C HIS A 51 17.10 -3.84 9.28
N ASP A 52 16.24 -3.47 10.23
CA ASP A 52 15.82 -4.31 11.36
C ASP A 52 15.01 -5.54 10.94
N ALA A 53 14.58 -5.61 9.68
CA ALA A 53 13.95 -6.77 9.05
C ALA A 53 14.91 -7.97 8.83
N ARG A 54 16.17 -7.90 9.29
CA ARG A 54 17.12 -9.03 9.25
C ARG A 54 16.63 -10.30 9.97
N PHE A 55 15.64 -10.15 10.86
CA PHE A 55 15.05 -11.26 11.62
C PHE A 55 13.84 -11.89 10.92
N ASP A 56 13.33 -11.30 9.85
CA ASP A 56 12.22 -11.83 9.09
C ASP A 56 12.69 -13.07 8.30
N SER A 57 12.04 -14.22 8.49
CA SER A 57 12.42 -15.47 7.82
C SER A 57 11.95 -15.53 6.36
N GLY A 58 10.95 -14.70 6.01
CA GLY A 58 10.41 -14.61 4.67
C GLY A 58 9.42 -13.45 4.50
N PRO A 59 8.85 -13.30 3.29
CA PRO A 59 7.88 -12.25 2.97
C PRO A 59 6.68 -12.16 3.91
N ARG A 60 6.24 -13.28 4.49
CA ARG A 60 5.11 -13.31 5.43
C ARG A 60 5.43 -12.63 6.75
N ASP A 61 6.65 -12.79 7.26
CA ASP A 61 7.07 -12.17 8.52
C ASP A 61 7.16 -10.66 8.34
N THR A 62 7.74 -10.21 7.23
CA THR A 62 7.76 -8.78 6.86
C THR A 62 6.35 -8.22 6.74
N HIS A 63 5.42 -8.90 6.07
CA HIS A 63 4.01 -8.50 6.05
C HIS A 63 3.44 -8.34 7.46
N ILE A 64 3.61 -9.32 8.34
CA ILE A 64 3.08 -9.27 9.71
C ILE A 64 3.65 -8.07 10.46
N ARG A 65 4.98 -7.90 10.46
CA ARG A 65 5.66 -6.81 11.16
C ARG A 65 5.16 -5.44 10.69
N GLU A 66 5.12 -5.22 9.38
CA GLU A 66 4.71 -3.93 8.80
C GLU A 66 3.26 -3.57 9.16
N ILE A 67 2.33 -4.54 9.19
CA ILE A 67 0.95 -4.26 9.60
C ILE A 67 0.84 -3.81 11.07
N TRP A 68 1.74 -4.29 11.94
CA TRP A 68 1.79 -3.84 13.32
C TRP A 68 2.40 -2.44 13.48
N GLU A 69 3.31 -2.06 12.59
CA GLU A 69 3.95 -0.74 12.55
C GLU A 69 3.02 0.32 11.95
N GLU A 70 2.33 0.00 10.85
CA GLU A 70 1.54 0.95 10.07
C GLU A 70 0.20 1.32 10.72
N PHE A 71 -0.52 0.36 11.31
CA PHE A 71 -1.91 0.59 11.74
C PHE A 71 -1.94 1.15 13.17
N THR A 72 -2.17 2.45 13.32
CA THR A 72 -2.02 3.16 14.61
C THR A 72 -2.93 4.37 14.75
N PHE A 73 -3.16 4.78 16.00
CA PHE A 73 -3.77 6.09 16.34
C PHE A 73 -2.73 7.19 16.60
N ASN A 74 -1.44 6.85 16.65
CA ASN A 74 -0.41 7.73 17.19
C ASN A 74 -0.05 8.90 16.26
N ARG A 75 -0.67 9.00 15.09
CA ARG A 75 -0.47 10.11 14.16
C ARG A 75 -1.70 11.00 14.16
N LEU A 76 -1.46 12.31 14.29
CA LEU A 76 -2.53 13.29 14.21
C LEU A 76 -3.20 13.22 12.82
N PRO A 77 -4.54 13.34 12.77
CA PRO A 77 -5.23 13.47 11.50
C PRO A 77 -4.75 14.71 10.72
N ARG A 78 -4.76 14.60 9.39
CA ARG A 78 -4.44 15.75 8.51
C ARG A 78 -5.64 16.68 8.40
N ASP A 79 -5.37 17.98 8.25
CA ASP A 79 -6.41 18.98 8.02
C ASP A 79 -6.91 18.98 6.57
N GLN A 80 -8.06 19.61 6.34
CA GLN A 80 -8.73 19.66 5.03
C GLN A 80 -7.92 20.40 3.96
N GLN A 81 -7.09 21.38 4.33
CA GLN A 81 -6.30 22.15 3.35
C GLN A 81 -5.19 21.28 2.77
N GLU A 82 -4.52 20.49 3.61
CA GLU A 82 -3.51 19.55 3.16
C GLU A 82 -4.09 18.50 2.21
N LEU A 83 -5.30 18.00 2.52
CA LEU A 83 -5.98 17.01 1.69
C LEU A 83 -6.43 17.60 0.35
N ALA A 84 -6.94 18.83 0.35
CA ALA A 84 -7.26 19.56 -0.88
C ALA A 84 -6.01 19.80 -1.75
N ALA A 85 -4.87 20.12 -1.14
CA ALA A 85 -3.60 20.25 -1.84
C ALA A 85 -3.12 18.94 -2.49
N LEU A 86 -3.54 17.80 -1.95
CA LEU A 86 -3.31 16.46 -2.52
C LEU A 86 -4.36 16.06 -3.56
N GLY A 87 -5.32 16.93 -3.87
CA GLY A 87 -6.41 16.64 -4.83
C GLY A 87 -7.50 15.73 -4.27
N LEU A 88 -7.62 15.64 -2.94
CA LEU A 88 -8.62 14.83 -2.25
C LEU A 88 -9.75 15.74 -1.75
N SER A 89 -10.83 15.87 -2.53
CA SER A 89 -12.05 16.57 -2.08
C SER A 89 -12.97 15.63 -1.30
N GLU A 90 -13.81 16.17 -0.40
CA GLU A 90 -14.75 15.38 0.45
C GLU A 90 -15.70 14.46 -0.34
N ASP A 91 -16.07 14.84 -1.57
CA ASP A 91 -16.97 14.04 -2.45
C ASP A 91 -16.31 12.79 -3.05
N ALA A 92 -15.01 12.62 -2.83
CA ALA A 92 -14.26 11.49 -3.30
C ALA A 92 -14.46 10.35 -2.29
N CYS A 93 -15.52 9.53 -2.42
CA CYS A 93 -15.83 8.33 -1.61
C CYS A 93 -14.65 7.82 -0.76
N GLY A 94 -14.70 8.03 0.57
CA GLY A 94 -13.92 7.29 1.55
C GLY A 94 -12.77 8.02 2.26
N PHE A 95 -12.64 9.34 2.12
CA PHE A 95 -11.83 10.11 3.07
C PHE A 95 -12.69 11.14 3.79
N GLN A 96 -12.86 10.94 5.10
CA GLN A 96 -13.40 11.95 6.00
C GLN A 96 -12.22 12.49 6.80
N ALA A 97 -11.92 13.78 6.64
CA ALA A 97 -11.01 14.45 7.57
C ALA A 97 -11.59 14.30 8.99
N ALA A 98 -10.74 14.06 9.99
CA ALA A 98 -11.22 14.05 11.36
C ALA A 98 -11.94 15.37 11.62
N THR A 99 -13.23 15.28 11.93
CA THR A 99 -14.10 16.45 12.05
C THR A 99 -13.78 17.27 13.32
N GLN A 100 -13.00 16.71 14.24
CA GLN A 100 -12.52 17.34 15.48
C GLN A 100 -11.12 16.79 15.82
N LEU A 101 -10.33 17.53 16.62
CA LEU A 101 -9.15 16.98 17.29
C LEU A 101 -9.63 15.77 18.10
N ALA A 102 -9.33 14.57 17.61
CA ALA A 102 -9.92 13.35 18.14
C ALA A 102 -9.60 13.23 19.63
N ALA A 103 -10.63 12.95 20.44
CA ALA A 103 -10.44 12.56 21.83
C ALA A 103 -9.50 11.33 21.89
N GLU A 104 -8.79 11.15 22.99
CA GLU A 104 -7.91 9.99 23.18
C GLU A 104 -8.66 8.67 22.88
N PRO A 105 -8.10 7.75 22.06
CA PRO A 105 -8.76 6.50 21.71
C PRO A 105 -9.12 5.68 22.94
N THR A 106 -10.39 5.27 23.02
CA THR A 106 -10.90 4.49 24.14
C THR A 106 -10.34 3.06 24.12
N PRO A 107 -10.45 2.28 25.22
CA PRO A 107 -10.09 0.86 25.20
C PRO A 107 -10.82 0.06 24.13
N LYS A 108 -12.08 0.43 23.80
CA LYS A 108 -12.85 -0.24 22.75
C LYS A 108 -12.25 0.05 21.36
N ASP A 109 -11.89 1.30 21.08
CA ASP A 109 -11.29 1.68 19.79
C ASP A 109 -9.95 0.95 19.56
N ARG A 110 -9.13 0.88 20.62
CA ARG A 110 -7.87 0.13 20.62
C ARG A 110 -8.08 -1.36 20.41
N ALA A 111 -9.12 -1.94 21.01
CA ALA A 111 -9.48 -3.34 20.78
C ALA A 111 -9.94 -3.58 19.34
N THR A 112 -10.78 -2.70 18.77
CA THR A 112 -11.22 -2.80 17.38
C THR A 112 -10.04 -2.69 16.40
N LEU A 113 -9.16 -1.70 16.56
CA LEU A 113 -7.97 -1.59 15.70
C LEU A 113 -7.03 -2.80 15.87
N ALA A 114 -6.89 -3.33 17.08
CA ALA A 114 -6.11 -4.55 17.31
C ALA A 114 -6.72 -5.78 16.64
N GLN A 115 -8.05 -5.93 16.64
CA GLN A 115 -8.74 -7.01 15.93
C GLN A 115 -8.54 -6.91 14.42
N ILE A 116 -8.68 -5.70 13.85
CA ILE A 116 -8.43 -5.45 12.42
C ILE A 116 -6.98 -5.79 12.07
N ARG A 117 -5.99 -5.30 12.84
CA ARG A 117 -4.57 -5.62 12.65
C ARG A 117 -4.31 -7.11 12.67
N ASN A 118 -4.81 -7.81 13.68
CA ASN A 118 -4.66 -9.27 13.78
C ASN A 118 -5.26 -9.98 12.56
N PHE A 119 -6.44 -9.55 12.11
CA PHE A 119 -7.06 -10.15 10.94
C PHE A 119 -6.22 -9.92 9.67
N VAL A 120 -5.78 -8.69 9.42
CA VAL A 120 -4.95 -8.36 8.25
C VAL A 120 -3.59 -9.07 8.30
N ALA A 121 -2.94 -9.13 9.46
CA ALA A 121 -1.64 -9.78 9.61
C ALA A 121 -1.71 -11.31 9.41
N PHE A 122 -2.73 -11.95 9.98
CA PHE A 122 -2.79 -13.42 10.07
C PHE A 122 -3.74 -14.09 9.07
N GLN A 123 -4.74 -13.40 8.53
CA GLN A 123 -5.68 -13.97 7.55
C GLN A 123 -5.38 -13.58 6.10
N ALA A 124 -4.42 -12.70 5.85
CA ALA A 124 -4.01 -12.41 4.48
C ALA A 124 -3.42 -13.65 3.80
N THR A 125 -3.78 -13.89 2.55
CA THR A 125 -3.28 -15.00 1.73
C THR A 125 -2.22 -14.50 0.74
N PRO A 126 -1.14 -15.27 0.50
CA PRO A 126 -0.20 -14.92 -0.56
C PRO A 126 -0.91 -15.02 -1.92
N TRP A 127 -0.83 -13.96 -2.73
CA TRP A 127 -1.50 -13.92 -4.04
C TRP A 127 -0.49 -13.96 -5.17
N MET A 128 0.39 -12.96 -5.29
CA MET A 128 1.41 -12.94 -6.34
C MET A 128 2.64 -12.12 -5.96
N ALA A 129 3.77 -12.46 -6.58
CA ALA A 129 4.96 -11.64 -6.61
C ALA A 129 5.08 -10.93 -7.96
N ARG A 130 5.54 -9.67 -7.95
CA ARG A 130 5.80 -8.89 -9.16
C ARG A 130 7.15 -8.20 -9.08
N ILE A 131 7.75 -7.91 -10.23
CA ILE A 131 8.90 -7.01 -10.32
C ILE A 131 8.42 -5.68 -10.87
N ASN A 132 8.33 -4.69 -9.98
CA ASN A 132 7.93 -3.33 -10.28
C ASN A 132 9.17 -2.54 -10.71
N THR A 133 9.11 -1.83 -11.82
CA THR A 133 10.23 -1.06 -12.37
C THR A 133 9.83 0.38 -12.57
N ILE A 134 10.67 1.31 -12.10
CA ILE A 134 10.55 2.74 -12.33
C ILE A 134 11.81 3.17 -13.07
N THR A 135 11.62 3.67 -14.29
CA THR A 135 12.72 4.12 -15.15
C THR A 135 13.35 5.42 -14.65
N GLU A 136 14.57 5.69 -15.09
CA GLU A 136 15.26 6.96 -14.81
C GLU A 136 14.45 8.15 -15.33
N GLU A 137 13.84 8.00 -16.51
CA GLU A 137 12.99 9.01 -17.12
C GLU A 137 11.74 9.30 -16.27
N ALA A 138 11.12 8.26 -15.69
CA ALA A 138 9.99 8.45 -14.78
C ALA A 138 10.41 9.25 -13.54
N TRP A 139 11.57 8.96 -12.94
CA TRP A 139 12.06 9.74 -11.82
C TRP A 139 12.36 11.19 -12.20
N ALA A 140 13.06 11.41 -13.31
CA ALA A 140 13.42 12.74 -13.81
C ALA A 140 12.18 13.58 -14.19
N SER A 141 11.10 12.94 -14.64
CA SER A 141 9.86 13.63 -14.98
C SER A 141 9.14 14.28 -13.79
N ALA A 142 9.31 13.71 -12.59
CA ALA A 142 8.72 14.23 -11.36
C ALA A 142 9.67 15.10 -10.54
N ASP A 143 10.97 14.98 -10.78
CA ASP A 143 12.04 15.76 -10.16
C ASP A 143 13.20 15.91 -11.16
N PRO A 144 13.29 17.04 -11.88
CA PRO A 144 14.31 17.24 -12.91
C PRO A 144 15.75 17.15 -12.43
N ASP A 145 15.99 17.34 -11.13
CA ASP A 145 17.32 17.26 -10.51
C ASP A 145 17.64 15.84 -10.01
N ASN A 146 16.69 14.91 -10.11
CA ASN A 146 16.86 13.54 -9.64
C ASN A 146 17.88 12.77 -10.49
N LYS A 147 18.89 12.19 -9.83
CA LYS A 147 19.95 11.36 -10.43
C LYS A 147 19.77 9.86 -10.20
N LYS A 148 18.58 9.42 -9.78
CA LYS A 148 18.33 7.99 -9.51
C LYS A 148 18.31 7.22 -10.83
N PRO A 149 19.05 6.10 -10.92
CA PRO A 149 18.96 5.22 -12.08
C PRO A 149 17.59 4.52 -12.12
N THR A 150 17.34 3.78 -13.19
CA THR A 150 16.24 2.81 -13.23
C THR A 150 16.31 1.88 -12.02
N MET A 151 15.20 1.78 -11.28
CA MET A 151 15.06 0.94 -10.09
C MET A 151 14.06 -0.19 -10.33
N SER A 152 14.33 -1.37 -9.80
CA SER A 152 13.45 -2.54 -9.80
C SER A 152 13.21 -3.05 -8.38
N PHE A 153 11.97 -3.38 -8.05
CA PHE A 153 11.56 -3.85 -6.73
C PHE A 153 10.85 -5.19 -6.87
N TRP A 154 11.26 -6.20 -6.11
CA TRP A 154 10.47 -7.41 -5.95
C TRP A 154 9.39 -7.15 -4.91
N VAL A 155 8.13 -7.20 -5.28
CA VAL A 155 7.00 -6.93 -4.38
C VAL A 155 6.16 -8.18 -4.23
N ASN A 156 6.01 -8.62 -2.99
CA ASN A 156 5.13 -9.72 -2.60
C ASN A 156 3.78 -9.13 -2.21
N TYR A 157 2.73 -9.50 -2.96
CA TYR A 157 1.37 -9.07 -2.69
C TYR A 157 0.60 -10.17 -1.95
N PHE A 158 0.14 -9.80 -0.76
CA PHE A 158 -0.87 -10.53 -0.02
C PHE A 158 -2.24 -9.90 -0.29
N VAL A 159 -3.30 -10.68 -0.09
CA VAL A 159 -4.68 -10.19 -0.19
C VAL A 159 -5.43 -10.58 1.08
N VAL A 160 -6.23 -9.66 1.60
CA VAL A 160 -7.19 -9.96 2.66
C VAL A 160 -8.54 -9.38 2.31
N LYS A 161 -9.58 -10.20 2.48
CA LYS A 161 -10.98 -9.79 2.41
C LYS A 161 -11.43 -9.58 3.85
N LEU A 162 -11.63 -8.33 4.25
CA LEU A 162 -12.13 -8.00 5.59
C LEU A 162 -13.62 -8.35 5.68
N PRO A 163 -14.03 -9.19 6.64
CA PRO A 163 -15.43 -9.42 6.95
C PRO A 163 -16.15 -8.10 7.25
N GLU A 164 -17.44 -8.06 6.95
CA GLU A 164 -18.22 -6.83 7.01
C GLU A 164 -18.14 -6.11 8.37
N GLU A 165 -18.19 -6.86 9.47
CA GLU A 165 -18.06 -6.30 10.82
C GLU A 165 -16.73 -5.55 11.02
N LEU A 166 -15.62 -6.14 10.56
CA LEU A 166 -14.30 -5.52 10.68
C LEU A 166 -14.13 -4.36 9.71
N TRP A 167 -14.72 -4.44 8.51
CA TRP A 167 -14.73 -3.35 7.54
C TRP A 167 -15.48 -2.12 8.07
N LEU A 168 -16.68 -2.31 8.63
CA LEU A 168 -17.45 -1.24 9.24
C LEU A 168 -16.74 -0.65 10.48
N GLY A 169 -16.08 -1.50 11.27
CA GLY A 169 -15.22 -1.04 12.37
C GLY A 169 -14.06 -0.17 11.89
N LEU A 170 -13.38 -0.57 10.80
CA LEU A 170 -12.31 0.21 10.18
C LEU A 170 -12.81 1.57 9.68
N MET A 171 -13.95 1.60 9.00
CA MET A 171 -14.58 2.83 8.53
C MET A 171 -14.95 3.76 9.69
N ALA A 172 -15.56 3.23 10.75
CA ALA A 172 -15.95 4.02 11.92
C ALA A 172 -14.74 4.61 12.66
N LEU A 173 -13.65 3.84 12.79
CA LEU A 173 -12.39 4.34 13.34
C LEU A 173 -11.81 5.44 12.45
N GLN A 174 -11.82 5.27 11.13
CA GLN A 174 -11.32 6.27 10.20
C GLN A 174 -12.18 7.55 10.23
N GLU A 175 -13.50 7.43 10.30
CA GLU A 175 -14.43 8.57 10.43
C GLU A 175 -14.18 9.37 11.71
N HIS A 176 -13.93 8.67 12.83
CA HIS A 176 -13.75 9.33 14.13
C HIS A 176 -12.36 9.92 14.33
N PHE A 177 -11.31 9.20 13.95
CA PHE A 177 -9.91 9.57 14.21
C PHE A 177 -9.18 10.14 12.98
N GLY A 178 -9.79 10.05 11.79
CA GLY A 178 -9.18 10.43 10.52
C GLY A 178 -8.10 9.43 10.09
N ASN A 179 -6.85 9.70 10.46
CA ASN A 179 -5.73 8.88 9.99
C ASN A 179 -5.50 7.66 10.88
N LEU A 180 -5.35 6.49 10.26
CA LEU A 180 -5.02 5.22 10.91
C LEU A 180 -3.65 4.66 10.47
N SER A 181 -2.90 5.41 9.66
CA SER A 181 -1.56 5.05 9.18
C SER A 181 -0.46 5.80 9.94
N ALA A 182 0.61 5.11 10.30
CA ALA A 182 1.78 5.69 10.97
C ALA A 182 2.58 6.60 10.04
N GLU A 183 2.80 6.18 8.79
CA GLU A 183 3.72 6.85 7.87
C GLU A 183 3.02 7.62 6.74
N CYS A 184 1.73 7.36 6.53
CA CYS A 184 0.96 7.91 5.42
C CYS A 184 -0.39 8.45 5.89
N ILE A 185 -1.29 8.66 4.93
CA ILE A 185 -2.70 8.97 5.15
C ILE A 185 -3.51 7.70 4.85
N SER A 186 -4.24 7.15 5.82
CA SER A 186 -5.17 6.06 5.55
C SER A 186 -6.29 6.51 4.62
N TYR A 187 -6.68 5.67 3.66
CA TYR A 187 -7.63 6.06 2.62
C TYR A 187 -8.48 4.88 2.17
N VAL A 188 -9.81 5.05 2.17
CA VAL A 188 -10.71 4.09 1.55
C VAL A 188 -11.12 4.60 0.17
N THR A 189 -11.05 3.73 -0.83
CA THR A 189 -11.37 4.04 -2.22
C THR A 189 -12.06 2.87 -2.91
N ASN A 190 -12.32 3.01 -4.20
CA ASN A 190 -12.79 1.90 -5.02
C ASN A 190 -12.20 1.90 -6.45
N ALA A 191 -12.37 0.76 -7.13
CA ALA A 191 -11.90 0.54 -8.49
C ALA A 191 -12.43 1.57 -9.49
N GLU A 192 -13.71 1.94 -9.41
CA GLU A 192 -14.30 2.92 -10.32
C GLU A 192 -13.66 4.30 -10.18
N LYS A 193 -13.44 4.73 -8.94
CA LYS A 193 -12.86 6.03 -8.64
C LYS A 193 -11.42 6.10 -9.14
N MET A 194 -10.62 5.05 -8.90
CA MET A 194 -9.27 4.98 -9.45
C MET A 194 -9.27 5.00 -10.99
N ALA A 195 -10.23 4.34 -11.64
CA ALA A 195 -10.34 4.35 -13.11
C ALA A 195 -10.83 5.68 -13.69
N LYS A 196 -11.63 6.46 -12.95
CA LYS A 196 -12.23 7.74 -13.41
C LYS A 196 -11.37 8.97 -13.09
N THR A 197 -10.44 8.85 -12.15
CA THR A 197 -9.67 10.00 -11.63
C THR A 197 -8.18 9.86 -11.96
N SER A 198 -7.38 10.88 -11.60
CA SER A 198 -5.92 10.84 -11.69
C SER A 198 -5.25 10.11 -10.51
N LEU A 199 -6.02 9.37 -9.71
CA LEU A 199 -5.52 8.64 -8.55
C LEU A 199 -4.71 7.42 -9.00
N ARG A 200 -3.40 7.50 -8.82
CA ARG A 200 -2.41 6.53 -9.31
C ARG A 200 -1.84 5.71 -8.16
N GLY A 201 -1.25 4.56 -8.48
CA GLY A 201 -0.50 3.76 -7.52
C GLY A 201 0.93 4.29 -7.32
N ALA A 202 1.38 4.40 -6.08
CA ALA A 202 2.79 4.54 -5.73
C ALA A 202 3.53 3.26 -6.13
N PHE A 203 4.82 3.36 -6.48
CA PHE A 203 5.70 2.20 -6.71
C PHE A 203 5.13 1.07 -7.59
N CYS A 204 4.29 1.43 -8.57
CA CYS A 204 3.61 0.50 -9.49
C CYS A 204 2.55 -0.41 -8.83
N HIS A 205 2.02 -0.08 -7.64
CA HIS A 205 0.96 -0.88 -6.97
C HIS A 205 -0.35 -0.93 -7.76
N ASP A 206 -0.61 0.07 -8.60
CA ASP A 206 -1.72 0.12 -9.54
C ASP A 206 -1.75 -1.05 -10.53
N PHE A 207 -0.61 -1.59 -10.96
CA PHE A 207 -0.59 -2.79 -11.79
C PHE A 207 -1.11 -4.03 -11.06
N ALA A 208 -0.79 -4.17 -9.76
CA ALA A 208 -1.29 -5.27 -8.94
C ALA A 208 -2.77 -5.08 -8.62
N LEU A 209 -3.20 -3.87 -8.29
CA LEU A 209 -4.61 -3.54 -8.06
C LEU A 209 -5.46 -3.77 -9.32
N GLU A 210 -4.97 -3.36 -10.49
CA GLU A 210 -5.67 -3.60 -11.76
C GLU A 210 -5.82 -5.10 -12.03
N ALA A 211 -4.75 -5.89 -11.86
CA ALA A 211 -4.81 -7.34 -12.03
C ALA A 211 -5.81 -7.98 -11.05
N PHE A 212 -5.78 -7.55 -9.78
CA PHE A 212 -6.68 -8.06 -8.74
C PHE A 212 -8.14 -7.77 -9.10
N TRP A 213 -8.45 -6.53 -9.49
CA TRP A 213 -9.82 -6.16 -9.83
C TRP A 213 -10.30 -6.82 -11.12
N LYS A 214 -9.44 -7.00 -12.12
CA LYS A 214 -9.76 -7.78 -13.33
C LYS A 214 -10.10 -9.23 -13.00
N GLU A 215 -9.35 -9.87 -12.11
CA GLU A 215 -9.66 -11.22 -11.60
C GLU A 215 -11.01 -11.28 -10.87
N ASN A 216 -11.44 -10.16 -10.26
CA ASN A 216 -12.74 -10.04 -9.59
C ASN A 216 -13.84 -9.44 -10.48
N GLY A 217 -13.62 -9.32 -11.80
CA GLY A 217 -14.65 -8.91 -12.77
C GLY A 217 -14.74 -7.43 -13.11
N PHE A 218 -13.78 -6.60 -12.67
CA PHE A 218 -13.69 -5.20 -13.07
C PHE A 218 -13.02 -5.04 -14.45
N CYS A 219 -13.66 -4.34 -15.39
CA CYS A 219 -13.21 -4.32 -16.78
C CYS A 219 -12.47 -3.05 -17.21
N LYS A 220 -12.32 -2.03 -16.35
CA LYS A 220 -11.65 -0.78 -16.72
C LYS A 220 -10.17 -0.83 -16.37
N ASN A 221 -9.35 -0.17 -17.18
CA ASN A 221 -7.94 -0.03 -16.89
C ASN A 221 -7.70 1.14 -15.93
N LEU A 222 -6.66 1.03 -15.12
CA LEU A 222 -6.18 2.10 -14.27
C LEU A 222 -5.19 2.97 -15.05
N THR A 223 -5.07 4.24 -14.63
CA THR A 223 -4.03 5.11 -15.17
C THR A 223 -2.70 4.81 -14.49
N HIS A 224 -1.68 4.50 -15.29
CA HIS A 224 -0.32 4.25 -14.81
C HIS A 224 0.59 5.46 -14.95
N ILE A 225 1.60 5.57 -14.09
CA ILE A 225 2.66 6.58 -14.22
C ILE A 225 3.50 6.23 -15.47
N PRO A 226 3.68 7.14 -16.45
CA PRO A 226 4.56 6.91 -17.60
C PRO A 226 5.98 6.51 -17.17
N GLY A 227 6.59 5.58 -17.90
CA GLY A 227 7.93 5.08 -17.55
C GLY A 227 7.95 4.14 -16.33
N THR A 228 6.80 3.67 -15.87
CA THR A 228 6.69 2.57 -14.90
C THR A 228 6.18 1.29 -15.56
N SER A 229 6.58 0.14 -15.02
CA SER A 229 6.10 -1.16 -15.46
C SER A 229 6.07 -2.15 -14.30
N SER A 230 5.32 -3.23 -14.45
CA SER A 230 5.27 -4.31 -13.48
C SER A 230 5.03 -5.65 -14.17
N VAL A 231 5.94 -6.60 -13.96
CA VAL A 231 5.85 -7.96 -14.53
C VAL A 231 5.57 -8.99 -13.45
N VAL A 232 4.73 -9.97 -13.75
CA VAL A 232 4.46 -11.10 -12.84
C VAL A 232 5.75 -11.92 -12.66
N ALA A 233 6.11 -12.18 -11.41
CA ALA A 233 7.31 -12.93 -11.02
C ALA A 233 6.99 -14.32 -10.44
N GLY A 234 5.70 -14.66 -10.35
CA GLY A 234 5.18 -15.94 -9.86
C GLY A 234 4.45 -15.79 -8.53
N ILE A 235 4.45 -16.86 -7.74
CA ILE A 235 3.88 -16.87 -6.39
C ILE A 235 4.84 -16.22 -5.38
N VAL A 236 4.28 -15.72 -4.27
CA VAL A 236 5.05 -15.25 -3.12
C VAL A 236 5.91 -16.41 -2.58
N PRO A 237 7.24 -16.27 -2.47
CA PRO A 237 8.10 -17.28 -1.88
C PRO A 237 7.84 -17.40 -0.37
N GLU A 238 7.97 -18.62 0.17
CA GLU A 238 7.77 -18.89 1.59
C GLU A 238 8.87 -18.26 2.46
N THR A 239 10.12 -18.35 2.01
CA THR A 239 11.30 -17.82 2.72
C THR A 239 12.11 -16.87 1.84
N TYR A 240 12.95 -16.03 2.46
CA TYR A 240 13.91 -15.22 1.71
C TYR A 240 14.99 -16.07 1.03
N ALA A 241 15.33 -17.25 1.55
CA ALA A 241 16.20 -18.18 0.85
C ALA A 241 15.61 -18.60 -0.51
N ASN A 242 14.32 -18.95 -0.55
CA ASN A 242 13.64 -19.29 -1.82
C ASN A 242 13.54 -18.10 -2.78
N LEU A 243 13.45 -16.88 -2.26
CA LEU A 243 13.49 -15.66 -3.07
C LEU A 243 14.87 -15.47 -3.70
N LEU A 244 15.93 -15.61 -2.90
CA LEU A 244 17.32 -15.42 -3.33
C LEU A 244 17.79 -16.49 -4.33
N GLU A 245 17.11 -17.64 -4.41
CA GLU A 245 17.27 -18.59 -5.51
C GLU A 245 16.82 -18.02 -6.86
N LYS A 246 15.89 -17.07 -6.88
CA LYS A 246 15.28 -16.49 -8.09
C LYS A 246 15.93 -15.17 -8.53
N VAL A 247 16.33 -14.32 -7.58
CA VAL A 247 16.86 -12.97 -7.84
C VAL A 247 18.06 -12.62 -6.98
N ASN A 248 18.89 -11.69 -7.46
CA ASN A 248 19.87 -10.99 -6.63
C ASN A 248 19.23 -9.72 -6.07
N VAL A 249 19.52 -9.37 -4.82
CA VAL A 249 19.01 -8.15 -4.17
C VAL A 249 20.20 -7.24 -3.86
N ARG A 250 20.19 -5.99 -4.33
CA ARG A 250 21.30 -5.04 -4.09
C ARG A 250 21.36 -4.58 -2.64
N ASN A 251 20.21 -4.23 -2.07
CA ASN A 251 20.10 -3.75 -0.70
C ASN A 251 19.47 -4.85 0.16
N HIS A 252 20.24 -5.88 0.52
CA HIS A 252 19.83 -6.83 1.56
C HIS A 252 20.16 -6.26 2.96
N PRO A 253 19.36 -6.56 4.00
CA PRO A 253 19.68 -6.22 5.39
C PRO A 253 20.93 -6.93 5.91
#